data_AF-A0A349H2L0-F1
#
_entry.id   AF-A0A349H2L0-F1
#
_cell.length_a   1.000
_cell.length_b   1.000
_cell.length_c   1.000
_cell.angle_alpha   90.00
_cell.angle_beta   90.00
_cell.angle_gamma   90.00
#
_symmetry.space_group_name_H-M   'P 1'
#
loop_
_entity.id
_entity.type
_entity.pdbx_description
1 polymer ?
#
loop_
_entity_poly.entity_id
_entity_poly.type
_entity_poly.pdbx_seq_one_letter_code
_entity_poly.pdbx_strand_id
1 'polypeptide(L)'
;MRQLPLMLLLVLFVCIFNGYGAETEGEDIEGAWMGDVLFVYHAGEWQLEISYLAIGTRSEGQQGTLLKDGKPVIGETVGASLLTPLGRLKYYGDKRQNPWDVIGWHFADRRKILPSKDMPRRSSSVPAEEIKPEVEEK
;
A
#
# COMPACT_ATOMS: atom_id res chain seq x y z
N MET A 1 57.24 -29.60 -10.77
CA MET A 1 55.94 -29.67 -10.09
C MET A 1 55.80 -28.43 -9.21
N ARG A 2 55.01 -27.44 -9.63
CA ARG A 2 54.71 -26.22 -8.85
C ARG A 2 53.20 -26.11 -8.77
N GLN A 3 52.64 -26.38 -7.60
CA GLN A 3 51.24 -26.12 -7.27
C GLN A 3 51.07 -24.60 -7.09
N LEU A 4 50.16 -24.01 -7.87
CA LEU A 4 49.63 -22.66 -7.64
C LEU A 4 48.35 -22.77 -6.80
N PRO A 5 48.15 -21.94 -5.77
CA PRO A 5 46.98 -22.03 -4.90
C PRO A 5 45.73 -21.51 -5.61
N LEU A 6 44.73 -22.38 -5.70
CA LEU A 6 43.40 -22.18 -6.27
C LEU A 6 42.50 -21.27 -5.39
N MET A 7 43.07 -20.24 -4.75
CA MET A 7 42.38 -19.38 -3.77
C MET A 7 42.46 -17.89 -4.13
N LEU A 8 42.36 -17.56 -5.42
CA LEU A 8 42.27 -16.16 -5.86
C LEU A 8 41.24 -15.94 -6.98
N LEU A 9 40.16 -16.73 -6.99
CA LEU A 9 39.09 -16.59 -7.99
C LEU A 9 37.69 -16.55 -7.36
N LEU A 10 37.58 -16.15 -6.08
CA LEU A 10 36.31 -16.07 -5.35
C LEU A 10 36.05 -14.67 -4.73
N VAL A 11 36.73 -13.64 -5.25
CA VAL A 11 36.54 -12.23 -4.82
C VAL A 11 36.04 -11.32 -5.97
N LEU A 12 35.72 -11.90 -7.14
CA LEU A 12 35.11 -11.17 -8.27
C LEU A 12 33.62 -11.50 -8.48
N PHE A 13 32.92 -12.01 -7.45
CA PHE A 13 31.46 -12.20 -7.50
C PHE A 13 30.69 -11.04 -6.84
N VAL A 14 31.38 -9.99 -6.40
CA VAL A 14 30.80 -8.81 -5.73
C VAL A 14 30.31 -7.74 -6.72
N CYS A 15 30.47 -7.92 -8.04
CA CYS A 15 30.08 -6.92 -9.04
C CYS A 15 28.73 -7.15 -9.75
N ILE A 16 27.88 -8.10 -9.32
CA ILE A 16 26.68 -8.47 -10.10
C ILE A 16 25.38 -7.71 -9.73
N PHE A 17 25.24 -7.04 -8.58
CA PHE A 17 23.89 -6.54 -8.18
C PHE A 17 23.85 -5.15 -7.54
N ASN A 18 24.61 -4.17 -8.03
CA ASN A 18 24.34 -2.77 -7.66
C ASN A 18 24.45 -1.86 -8.88
N GLY A 19 23.30 -1.32 -9.30
CA GLY A 19 23.25 -0.08 -10.07
C GLY A 19 22.97 -0.21 -11.56
N TYR A 20 21.97 -1.00 -11.98
CA TYR A 20 21.21 -0.63 -13.18
C TYR A 20 20.07 0.30 -12.72
N GLY A 21 20.38 1.60 -12.71
CA GLY A 21 19.36 2.63 -12.82
C GLY A 21 18.78 2.56 -14.23
N ALA A 22 17.68 1.84 -14.38
CA ALA A 22 16.84 1.96 -15.56
C ALA A 22 15.99 3.22 -15.38
N GLU A 23 16.43 4.32 -15.99
CA GLU A 23 15.55 5.42 -16.34
C GLU A 23 14.57 4.88 -17.38
N THR A 24 13.40 4.44 -16.93
CA THR A 24 12.27 4.22 -17.83
C THR A 24 11.68 5.59 -18.14
N GLU A 25 11.96 6.07 -19.35
CA GLU A 25 11.20 7.14 -19.98
C GLU A 25 9.70 6.84 -19.82
N GLY A 26 8.98 7.86 -19.34
CA GLY A 26 7.57 7.81 -19.06
C GLY A 26 6.79 7.48 -20.32
N GLU A 27 6.39 6.22 -20.44
CA GLU A 27 5.27 5.82 -21.26
C GLU A 27 4.02 6.26 -20.47
N ASP A 28 3.36 7.30 -20.96
CA ASP A 28 2.08 7.77 -20.46
C ASP A 28 1.07 6.62 -20.50
N ILE A 29 0.88 5.95 -19.36
CA ILE A 29 -0.17 4.95 -19.19
C ILE A 29 -1.50 5.71 -19.11
N GLU A 30 -2.02 6.12 -20.26
CA GLU A 30 -3.43 6.44 -20.46
C GLU A 30 -4.27 5.19 -20.17
N GLY A 31 -4.55 5.01 -18.88
CA GLY A 31 -5.32 3.89 -18.36
C GLY A 31 -5.69 4.06 -16.90
N ALA A 32 -5.80 5.31 -16.42
CA ALA A 32 -6.22 5.64 -15.06
C ALA A 32 -7.72 5.37 -14.86
N TRP A 33 -8.08 4.09 -14.79
CA TRP A 33 -9.27 3.61 -14.09
C TRP A 33 -9.01 3.47 -12.58
N MET A 34 -7.99 4.16 -12.06
CA MET A 34 -7.75 4.28 -10.64
C MET A 34 -8.76 5.30 -10.11
N GLY A 35 -9.87 4.82 -9.55
CA GLY A 35 -10.74 5.69 -8.76
C GLY A 35 -9.90 6.44 -7.73
N ASP A 36 -10.17 7.74 -7.55
CA ASP A 36 -9.41 8.59 -6.64
C ASP A 36 -9.25 7.91 -5.27
N VAL A 37 -8.01 7.84 -4.78
CA VAL A 37 -7.73 7.35 -3.43
C VAL A 37 -8.38 8.32 -2.45
N LEU A 38 -9.46 7.86 -1.82
CA LEU A 38 -10.24 8.72 -0.93
C LEU A 38 -9.71 8.66 0.50
N PHE A 39 -9.24 7.50 0.95
CA PHE A 39 -8.79 7.32 2.33
C PHE A 39 -7.45 6.63 2.39
N VAL A 40 -6.60 7.12 3.30
CA VAL A 40 -5.30 6.52 3.60
C VAL A 40 -5.21 6.41 5.12
N TYR A 41 -5.09 5.19 5.61
CA TYR A 41 -4.78 4.90 7.01
C TYR A 41 -3.29 4.63 7.11
N HIS A 42 -2.61 5.24 8.09
CA HIS A 42 -1.17 5.13 8.24
C HIS A 42 -0.79 4.83 9.70
N ALA A 43 0.12 3.87 9.91
CA ALA A 43 0.70 3.56 11.22
C ALA A 43 2.09 2.92 11.05
N GLY A 44 3.13 3.66 11.43
CA GLY A 44 4.52 3.24 11.24
C GLY A 44 4.84 3.08 9.76
N GLU A 45 5.33 1.91 9.37
CA GLU A 45 5.65 1.55 7.98
C GLU A 45 4.43 1.14 7.15
N TRP A 46 3.27 0.97 7.79
CA TRP A 46 2.07 0.41 7.17
C TRP A 46 1.13 1.51 6.70
N GLN A 47 0.66 1.36 5.47
CA GLN A 47 -0.30 2.25 4.85
C GLN A 47 -1.40 1.45 4.16
N LEU A 48 -2.67 1.72 4.47
CA LEU A 48 -3.82 1.15 3.78
C LEU A 48 -4.53 2.26 3.01
N GLU A 49 -4.52 2.18 1.69
CA GLU A 49 -5.23 3.08 0.78
C GLU A 49 -6.54 2.45 0.37
N ILE A 50 -7.66 3.16 0.53
CA ILE A 50 -8.98 2.73 0.07
C ILE A 50 -9.44 3.68 -1.04
N SER A 51 -9.65 3.12 -2.23
CA SER A 51 -10.27 3.79 -3.38
C SER A 51 -11.67 3.23 -3.63
N TYR A 52 -12.49 4.05 -4.28
CA TYR A 52 -13.89 3.72 -4.59
C TYR A 52 -14.11 3.85 -6.08
N LEU A 53 -14.87 2.91 -6.65
CA LEU A 53 -15.40 3.02 -8.01
C LEU A 53 -16.87 3.45 -7.95
N ALA A 54 -17.30 4.26 -8.91
CA ALA A 54 -18.68 4.75 -9.02
C ALA A 54 -19.19 5.40 -7.70
N ILE A 55 -18.40 6.34 -7.19
CA ILE A 55 -18.64 7.07 -5.94
C ILE A 55 -20.08 7.62 -5.88
N GLY A 56 -20.76 7.41 -4.76
CA GLY A 56 -22.10 7.93 -4.50
C GLY A 56 -23.23 7.14 -5.14
N THR A 57 -22.93 6.03 -5.84
CA THR A 57 -23.94 5.14 -6.42
C THR A 57 -24.24 3.94 -5.52
N ARG A 58 -25.38 3.26 -5.75
CA ARG A 58 -25.71 1.99 -5.08
C ARG A 58 -24.77 0.84 -5.44
N SER A 59 -23.98 1.00 -6.51
CA SER A 59 -23.08 -0.01 -7.07
C SER A 59 -21.62 0.36 -6.82
N GLU A 60 -21.37 1.15 -5.77
CA GLU A 60 -20.04 1.59 -5.40
C GLU A 60 -19.20 0.41 -4.90
N GLY A 61 -18.07 0.17 -5.54
CA GLY A 61 -17.15 -0.91 -5.16
C GLY A 61 -15.87 -0.37 -4.57
N GLN A 62 -15.28 -1.10 -3.62
CA GLN A 62 -14.12 -0.65 -2.85
C GLN A 62 -12.89 -1.45 -3.22
N GLN A 63 -11.75 -0.78 -3.31
CA GLN A 63 -10.46 -1.41 -3.52
C GLN A 63 -9.48 -0.92 -2.46
N GLY A 64 -8.87 -1.86 -1.77
CA GLY A 64 -7.86 -1.55 -0.78
C GLY A 64 -6.46 -2.00 -1.17
N THR A 65 -5.52 -1.06 -1.18
CA THR A 65 -4.10 -1.31 -1.43
C THR A 65 -3.36 -1.20 -0.10
N LEU A 66 -2.76 -2.29 0.36
CA LEU A 66 -1.91 -2.29 1.53
C LEU A 66 -0.47 -2.11 1.09
N LEU A 67 0.23 -1.16 1.70
CA LEU A 67 1.64 -0.90 1.50
C LEU A 67 2.39 -1.10 2.82
N LYS A 68 3.60 -1.60 2.71
CA LYS A 68 4.60 -1.60 3.78
C LYS A 68 5.89 -0.99 3.23
N ASP A 69 6.40 0.06 3.86
CA ASP A 69 7.59 0.79 3.38
C ASP A 69 7.43 1.29 1.94
N GLY A 70 6.22 1.74 1.59
CA GLY A 70 5.86 2.17 0.24
C GLY A 70 5.74 1.03 -0.80
N LYS A 71 5.93 -0.23 -0.40
CA LYS A 71 5.83 -1.39 -1.30
C LYS A 71 4.48 -2.10 -1.13
N PRO A 72 3.79 -2.46 -2.21
CA PRO A 72 2.52 -3.15 -2.12
C PRO A 72 2.68 -4.53 -1.50
N VAL A 73 1.80 -4.85 -0.55
CA VAL A 73 1.70 -6.16 0.09
C VAL A 73 0.60 -6.94 -0.63
N ILE A 74 0.96 -7.99 -1.34
CA ILE A 74 0.01 -8.83 -2.09
C ILE A 74 -0.51 -9.92 -1.17
N GLY A 75 -1.83 -10.13 -1.14
CA GLY A 75 -2.43 -11.26 -0.43
C GLY A 75 -2.34 -12.54 -1.25
N GLU A 76 -1.86 -13.63 -0.64
CA GLU A 76 -1.69 -14.91 -1.33
C GLU A 76 -3.01 -15.64 -1.60
N THR A 77 -4.00 -15.50 -0.71
CA THR A 77 -5.26 -16.25 -0.78
C THR A 77 -6.42 -15.42 -0.27
N VAL A 78 -7.56 -15.47 -0.98
CA VAL A 78 -8.79 -14.81 -0.54
C VAL A 78 -9.18 -15.32 0.84
N GLY A 79 -9.38 -14.40 1.78
CA GLY A 79 -9.64 -14.71 3.18
C GLY A 79 -8.42 -14.67 4.09
N ALA A 80 -7.21 -14.59 3.54
CA ALA A 80 -5.99 -14.39 4.31
C ALA A 80 -6.14 -13.18 5.24
N SER A 81 -5.69 -13.34 6.48
CA SER A 81 -5.75 -12.28 7.49
C SER A 81 -4.34 -11.88 7.89
N LEU A 82 -4.13 -10.58 8.09
CA LEU A 82 -2.86 -10.00 8.48
C LEU A 82 -3.07 -9.07 9.67
N LEU A 83 -2.32 -9.28 10.75
CA LEU A 83 -2.32 -8.35 11.88
C LEU A 83 -1.24 -7.30 11.65
N THR A 84 -1.64 -6.03 11.61
CA THR A 84 -0.75 -4.88 11.45
C THR A 84 -1.00 -3.86 12.57
N PRO A 85 -0.17 -2.81 12.70
CA PRO A 85 -0.45 -1.69 13.60
C PRO A 85 -1.77 -0.95 13.29
N LEU A 86 -2.28 -1.04 12.05
CA LEU A 86 -3.60 -0.50 11.67
C LEU A 86 -4.75 -1.35 12.22
N GLY A 87 -4.47 -2.60 12.61
CA GLY A 87 -5.42 -3.59 13.10
C GLY A 87 -5.39 -4.88 12.29
N ARG A 88 -6.42 -5.72 12.46
CA ARG A 88 -6.57 -6.95 11.67
C ARG A 88 -7.16 -6.63 10.30
N LEU A 89 -6.42 -6.96 9.25
CA LEU A 89 -6.82 -6.84 7.86
C LEU A 89 -7.16 -8.22 7.27
N LYS A 90 -7.98 -8.22 6.21
CA LYS A 90 -8.38 -9.40 5.45
C LYS A 90 -8.22 -9.12 3.96
N TYR A 91 -7.70 -10.07 3.21
CA TYR A 91 -7.60 -10.00 1.76
C TYR A 91 -8.87 -10.53 1.10
N TYR A 92 -9.46 -9.75 0.20
CA TYR A 92 -10.70 -10.06 -0.50
C TYR A 92 -10.49 -10.52 -1.95
N GLY A 93 -9.24 -10.65 -2.39
CA GLY A 93 -8.88 -11.02 -3.76
C GLY A 93 -8.61 -9.80 -4.64
N ASP A 94 -8.03 -10.03 -5.81
CA ASP A 94 -7.67 -9.02 -6.80
C ASP A 94 -8.74 -8.84 -7.89
N LYS A 95 -9.62 -9.83 -8.06
CA LYS A 95 -10.66 -9.84 -9.09
C LYS A 95 -12.02 -9.52 -8.52
N ARG A 96 -12.74 -8.62 -9.20
CA ARG A 96 -14.15 -8.35 -8.95
C ARG A 96 -15.02 -9.41 -9.62
N GLN A 97 -16.00 -9.94 -8.90
CA GLN A 97 -17.08 -10.73 -9.50
C GLN A 97 -18.27 -9.82 -9.86
N ASN A 98 -18.48 -8.77 -9.08
CA ASN A 98 -19.46 -7.71 -9.30
C ASN A 98 -18.80 -6.33 -9.20
N PRO A 99 -19.35 -5.29 -9.86
CA PRO A 99 -18.82 -3.93 -9.81
C PRO A 99 -18.67 -3.35 -8.39
N TRP A 100 -19.57 -3.73 -7.47
CA TRP A 100 -19.64 -3.26 -6.08
C TRP A 100 -18.87 -4.13 -5.08
N ASP A 101 -18.14 -5.14 -5.54
CA ASP A 101 -17.37 -5.99 -4.64
C ASP A 101 -16.24 -5.20 -3.95
N VAL A 102 -15.90 -5.64 -2.74
CA VAL A 102 -14.69 -5.23 -2.04
C VAL A 102 -13.55 -6.10 -2.54
N ILE A 103 -12.46 -5.50 -3.02
CA ILE A 103 -11.25 -6.19 -3.44
C ILE A 103 -10.01 -5.62 -2.73
N GLY A 104 -8.91 -6.36 -2.80
CA GLY A 104 -7.65 -6.04 -2.15
C GLY A 104 -7.68 -6.28 -0.65
N TRP A 105 -6.92 -5.50 0.10
CA TRP A 105 -6.89 -5.55 1.56
C TRP A 105 -7.93 -4.63 2.17
N HIS A 106 -8.68 -5.10 3.17
CA HIS A 106 -9.55 -4.22 3.97
C HIS A 106 -9.50 -4.64 5.44
N PHE A 107 -10.11 -3.86 6.33
CA PHE A 107 -10.31 -4.28 7.71
C PHE A 107 -11.11 -5.59 7.77
N ALA A 108 -10.69 -6.49 8.67
CA ALA A 108 -11.41 -7.73 8.91
C ALA A 108 -12.79 -7.50 9.55
N ASP A 109 -12.95 -6.39 10.28
CA ASP A 109 -14.24 -5.95 10.79
C ASP A 109 -15.05 -5.27 9.68
N ARG A 110 -16.12 -5.94 9.22
CA ARG A 110 -17.00 -5.43 8.16
C ARG A 110 -17.66 -4.10 8.49
N ARG A 111 -17.80 -3.75 9.77
CA ARG A 111 -18.36 -2.46 10.19
C ARG A 111 -17.48 -1.27 9.82
N LYS A 112 -16.19 -1.52 9.51
CA LYS A 112 -15.25 -0.51 9.02
C LYS A 112 -15.23 -0.40 7.49
N ILE A 113 -16.00 -1.23 6.78
CA ILE A 113 -16.18 -1.15 5.33
C ILE A 113 -17.38 -0.23 5.07
N LEU A 114 -17.12 1.07 5.10
CA LEU A 114 -18.16 2.09 4.94
C LEU A 114 -18.24 2.55 3.48
N PRO A 115 -19.43 2.88 2.97
CA PRO A 115 -19.54 3.54 1.67
C PRO A 115 -18.91 4.94 1.75
N SER A 116 -18.53 5.49 0.60
CA SER A 116 -17.82 6.77 0.49
C SER A 116 -18.55 7.92 1.17
N LYS A 117 -19.89 7.92 1.16
CA LYS A 117 -20.75 8.94 1.77
C LYS A 117 -20.64 9.00 3.31
N ASP A 118 -20.33 7.87 3.94
CA ASP A 118 -20.31 7.72 5.40
C ASP A 118 -18.89 7.86 5.95
N MET A 119 -17.89 7.94 5.06
CA MET A 119 -16.52 8.20 5.44
C MET A 119 -16.32 9.69 5.73
N PRO A 120 -15.54 10.04 6.77
CA PRO A 120 -15.24 11.42 7.09
C PRO A 120 -14.48 12.02 5.92
N ARG A 121 -15.09 12.96 5.19
CA ARG A 121 -14.40 13.68 4.11
C ARG A 121 -13.09 14.21 4.68
N ARG A 122 -11.96 13.85 4.05
CA ARG A 122 -10.71 14.59 4.24
C ARG A 122 -11.08 16.07 4.07
N SER A 123 -11.12 16.83 5.16
CA SER A 123 -11.03 18.27 5.04
C SER A 123 -9.67 18.47 4.37
N SER A 124 -9.69 18.80 3.08
CA SER A 124 -8.54 19.35 2.38
C SER A 124 -7.85 20.33 3.34
N SER A 125 -6.54 20.13 3.53
CA SER A 125 -5.64 20.92 4.38
C SER A 125 -5.95 20.94 5.89
N VAL A 126 -5.39 19.98 6.63
CA VAL A 126 -4.68 20.35 7.87
C VAL A 126 -3.21 20.24 7.51
N PRO A 127 -2.49 21.36 7.30
CA PRO A 127 -1.04 21.32 7.20
C PRO A 127 -0.49 20.70 8.48
N ALA A 128 0.64 20.01 8.39
CA ALA A 128 1.39 19.53 9.55
C ALA A 128 2.02 20.70 10.32
N GLU A 129 1.21 21.69 10.70
CA GLU A 129 1.65 22.87 11.43
C GLU A 129 1.62 22.56 12.92
N GLU A 130 2.82 22.18 13.37
CA GLU A 130 3.39 22.60 14.65
C GLU A 130 2.62 22.11 15.89
N ILE A 131 2.87 20.86 16.28
CA ILE A 131 2.78 20.45 17.68
C ILE A 131 3.82 21.29 18.43
N LYS A 132 3.40 22.46 18.94
CA LYS A 132 4.17 23.20 19.92
C LYS A 132 4.22 22.34 21.18
N PRO A 133 5.40 21.97 21.71
CA PRO A 133 5.47 21.33 23.00
C PRO A 133 4.89 22.30 24.02
N GLU A 134 3.80 21.90 24.65
CA GLU A 134 3.25 22.57 25.83
C GLU A 134 4.33 22.47 26.91
N VAL A 135 5.05 23.57 27.11
CA VAL A 135 6.00 23.73 28.19
C VAL A 135 5.17 23.79 29.46
N GLU A 136 5.21 22.70 30.22
CA GLU A 136 4.69 22.60 31.58
C GLU A 136 5.43 23.62 32.45
N GLU A 137 4.79 24.75 32.73
CA GLU A 137 5.32 25.76 33.65
C GLU A 137 4.73 25.55 35.04
N LYS A 138 5.56 24.92 35.89
CA LYS A 138 5.64 24.95 37.38
C LYS A 138 4.50 24.43 38.24
#